data_AF-A0A8E2LG65-F1
#
_entry.id   AF-A0A8E2LG65-F1
#
_cell.length_a   1.000
_cell.length_b   1.000
_cell.length_c   1.000
_cell.angle_alpha   90.00
_cell.angle_beta   90.00
_cell.angle_gamma   90.00
#
_symmetry.space_group_name_H-M   'P 1'
#
loop_
_entity.id
_entity.type
_entity.pdbx_description
1 polymer ?
#
loop_
_entity_poly.entity_id
_entity_poly.type
_entity_poly.pdbx_seq_one_letter_code
_entity_poly.pdbx_strand_id
1 'polypeptide(L)'
;MLDQKAVYLEKLKQSLGNHPEKDMICREISSHIAEGIRERMLYGISEKEAHDTILSDLGDPTELGQSYHLLVEGQNKTTMAILLNWCFFIGGILLTIMNQMFHFSVLHQAWIVLERISQDILLLYSVYWFFLGFTIGKVYGPKGKKCISQIVIRALIPNLLLMILVLSNMIPKEFYSPLLDPIFIILCMIATILFYPISRVAFNYGIVHGL
;
A
#
# COMPACT_ATOMS: atom_id res chain seq x y z
N MET A 1 29.54 25.09 18.25
CA MET A 1 29.85 24.03 17.25
C MET A 1 29.00 22.78 17.43
N LEU A 2 28.82 22.25 18.66
CA LEU A 2 27.77 21.26 19.01
C LEU A 2 26.32 21.74 18.72
N ASP A 3 26.15 23.05 18.60
CA ASP A 3 24.85 23.73 18.54
C ASP A 3 24.10 23.53 17.21
N GLN A 4 24.79 23.51 16.07
CA GLN A 4 24.11 23.37 14.76
C GLN A 4 23.49 21.99 14.56
N LYS A 5 24.15 20.93 15.02
CA LYS A 5 23.59 19.56 15.03
C LYS A 5 22.36 19.49 15.93
N ALA A 6 22.44 20.07 17.13
CA ALA A 6 21.33 20.09 18.07
C ALA A 6 20.12 20.85 17.48
N VAL A 7 20.35 22.03 16.90
CA VAL A 7 19.32 22.84 16.22
C VAL A 7 18.69 22.09 15.04
N TYR A 8 19.49 21.37 14.24
CA TYR A 8 18.97 20.57 13.12
C TYR A 8 18.05 19.44 13.61
N LEU A 9 18.51 18.67 14.61
CA LEU A 9 17.74 17.57 15.17
C LEU A 9 16.47 18.07 15.88
N GLU A 10 16.52 19.23 16.51
CA GLU A 10 15.34 19.83 17.15
C GLU A 10 14.31 20.29 16.13
N LYS A 11 14.73 20.92 15.03
CA LYS A 11 13.84 21.24 13.89
C LYS A 11 13.25 19.98 13.25
N LEU A 12 14.05 18.94 13.03
CA LEU A 12 13.57 17.67 12.52
C LEU A 12 12.55 17.04 13.48
N LYS A 13 12.82 17.07 14.78
CA LYS A 13 11.93 16.57 15.84
C LYS A 13 10.61 17.33 15.89
N GLN A 14 10.63 18.65 15.65
CA GLN A 14 9.43 19.47 15.53
C GLN A 14 8.65 19.12 14.26
N SER A 15 9.32 19.00 13.11
CA SER A 15 8.68 18.62 11.84
C SER A 15 8.09 17.20 11.86
N LEU A 16 8.70 16.27 12.60
CA LEU A 16 8.17 14.92 12.78
C LEU A 16 6.93 14.88 13.68
N GLY A 17 6.63 15.92 14.48
CA GLY A 17 5.39 16.00 15.26
C GLY A 17 5.12 14.74 16.11
N ASN A 18 4.01 14.04 15.80
CA ASN A 18 3.57 12.80 16.44
C ASN A 18 3.93 11.52 15.63
N HIS A 19 4.95 11.56 14.78
CA HIS A 19 5.35 10.40 13.98
C HIS A 19 5.67 9.18 14.89
N PRO A 20 5.14 7.97 14.59
CA PRO A 20 5.27 6.80 15.46
C PRO A 20 6.72 6.37 15.71
N GLU A 21 7.60 6.60 14.73
CA GLU A 21 9.03 6.26 14.80
C GLU A 21 9.95 7.47 15.05
N LYS A 22 9.40 8.58 15.54
CA LYS A 22 10.13 9.85 15.73
C LYS A 22 11.48 9.70 16.43
N ASP A 23 11.53 8.98 17.54
CA ASP A 23 12.76 8.82 18.32
C ASP A 23 13.78 7.93 17.60
N MET A 24 13.32 6.98 16.78
CA MET A 24 14.18 6.11 15.98
C MET A 24 14.81 6.90 14.82
N ILE A 25 14.00 7.67 14.08
CA ILE A 25 14.45 8.52 12.97
C ILE A 25 15.47 9.55 13.48
N CYS A 26 15.20 10.23 14.61
CA CYS A 26 16.14 11.19 15.18
C CYS A 26 17.47 10.54 15.59
N ARG A 27 17.45 9.29 16.09
CA ARG A 27 18.69 8.55 16.42
C ARG A 27 19.46 8.16 15.17
N GLU A 28 18.78 7.64 14.15
CA GLU A 28 19.37 7.26 12.87
C GLU A 28 20.05 8.46 12.20
N ILE A 29 19.34 9.58 12.07
CA ILE A 29 19.89 10.82 11.51
C ILE A 29 21.05 11.35 12.35
N SER A 30 20.96 11.30 13.68
CA SER A 30 22.08 11.70 14.55
C SER A 30 23.32 10.84 14.37
N SER A 31 23.14 9.53 14.13
CA SER A 31 24.21 8.58 13.83
C SER A 31 24.82 8.86 12.45
N HIS A 32 23.99 9.03 11.42
CA HIS A 32 24.42 9.39 10.07
C HIS A 32 25.24 10.68 10.06
N ILE A 33 24.83 11.71 10.81
CA ILE A 33 25.58 12.95 10.93
C ILE A 33 26.95 12.69 11.58
N ALA A 34 26.98 11.95 12.70
CA ALA A 34 28.23 11.67 13.42
C ALA A 34 29.21 10.85 12.57
N GLU A 35 28.71 9.85 11.85
CA GLU A 35 29.51 8.99 10.98
C GLU A 35 30.02 9.75 9.75
N GLY A 36 29.17 10.55 9.09
CA GLY A 36 29.56 11.37 7.94
C GLY A 36 30.61 12.43 8.28
N ILE A 37 30.54 13.03 9.47
CA ILE A 37 31.58 13.96 9.95
C ILE A 37 32.90 13.20 10.15
N ARG A 38 32.86 12.06 10.84
CA ARG A 38 34.06 11.25 11.11
C ARG A 38 34.74 10.79 9.81
N GLU A 39 33.95 10.37 8.83
CA GLU A 39 34.44 9.97 7.51
C GLU A 39 35.12 11.13 6.79
N ARG A 40 34.49 12.30 6.73
CA ARG A 40 35.07 13.49 6.08
C ARG A 40 36.33 14.00 6.78
N MET A 41 36.40 13.92 8.11
CA MET A 41 37.61 14.24 8.86
C MET A 41 38.76 13.28 8.57
N LEU A 42 38.49 11.99 8.30
CA LEU A 42 39.51 11.02 7.88
C LEU A 42 40.12 11.38 6.51
N TYR A 43 39.38 12.07 5.65
CA TYR A 43 39.87 12.60 4.38
C TYR A 43 40.60 13.96 4.50
N GLY A 44 40.85 14.43 5.73
CA GLY A 44 41.60 15.67 5.98
C GLY A 44 40.77 16.96 5.89
N ILE A 45 39.44 16.85 5.83
CA ILE A 45 38.54 18.01 5.87
C ILE A 45 38.45 18.53 7.30
N SER A 46 38.42 19.86 7.47
CA SER A 46 38.26 20.48 8.78
C SER A 46 36.91 20.10 9.41
N GLU A 47 36.86 19.95 10.74
CA GLU A 47 35.62 19.57 11.46
C GLU A 47 34.45 20.52 11.13
N LYS A 48 34.75 21.80 10.92
CA LYS A 48 33.76 22.82 10.55
C LYS A 48 33.18 22.61 9.15
N GLU A 49 34.03 22.40 8.14
CA GLU A 49 33.57 22.11 6.78
C GLU A 49 32.86 20.76 6.69
N ALA A 50 33.32 19.76 7.44
CA ALA A 50 32.68 18.45 7.49
C ALA A 50 31.23 18.57 8.02
N HIS A 51 31.02 19.40 9.04
CA HIS A 51 29.70 19.72 9.58
C HIS A 51 28.79 20.41 8.55
N ASP A 52 29.27 21.51 7.95
CA ASP A 52 28.47 22.29 7.00
C ASP A 52 28.12 21.47 5.77
N THR A 53 29.04 20.62 5.28
CA THR A 53 28.77 19.80 4.09
C THR A 53 27.77 18.68 4.36
N ILE A 54 27.86 17.98 5.51
CA ILE A 54 26.89 16.94 5.87
C ILE A 54 25.49 17.51 6.10
N LEU A 55 25.40 18.68 6.75
CA LEU A 55 24.10 19.36 6.93
C LEU A 55 23.52 19.82 5.59
N SER A 56 24.37 20.29 4.67
CA SER A 56 23.95 20.63 3.31
C SER A 56 23.47 19.40 2.51
N ASP A 57 24.14 18.25 2.66
CA ASP A 57 23.75 17.00 1.99
C ASP A 57 22.40 16.46 2.48
N LEU A 58 22.10 16.66 3.78
CA LEU A 58 20.85 16.23 4.40
C LEU A 58 19.64 17.11 4.01
N GLY A 59 19.87 18.32 3.53
CA GLY A 59 18.82 19.26 3.09
C GLY A 59 18.08 19.94 4.24
N ASP A 60 16.87 20.46 3.98
CA ASP A 60 16.06 21.13 4.99
C ASP A 60 15.44 20.09 5.96
N PRO A 61 15.61 20.24 7.29
CA PRO A 61 15.06 19.31 8.28
C PRO A 61 13.52 19.25 8.26
N THR A 62 12.85 20.30 7.78
CA THR A 62 11.39 20.38 7.62
C THR A 62 10.93 19.58 6.41
N GLU A 63 11.61 19.71 5.27
CA GLU A 63 11.31 18.90 4.08
C GLU A 63 11.58 17.42 4.35
N LEU A 64 12.69 17.12 5.04
CA LEU A 64 13.02 15.77 5.47
C LEU A 64 11.92 15.21 6.38
N GLY A 65 11.48 15.96 7.40
CA GLY A 65 10.40 15.53 8.30
C GLY A 65 9.05 15.33 7.60
N GLN A 66 8.70 16.18 6.62
CA GLN A 66 7.49 16.02 5.80
C GLN A 66 7.55 14.76 4.93
N SER A 67 8.72 14.42 4.39
CA SER A 67 8.90 13.20 3.59
C SER A 67 8.58 11.92 4.39
N TYR A 68 8.92 11.89 5.69
CA TYR A 68 8.59 10.77 6.59
C TYR A 68 7.08 10.67 6.87
N HIS A 69 6.38 11.79 7.04
CA HIS A 69 4.91 11.79 7.21
C HIS A 69 4.18 11.30 5.96
N LEU A 70 4.60 11.72 4.78
CA LEU A 70 4.04 11.24 3.51
C LEU A 70 4.20 9.72 3.36
N LEU A 71 5.34 9.16 3.81
CA LEU A 71 5.57 7.72 3.81
C LEU A 71 4.60 6.97 4.74
N VAL A 72 4.33 7.49 5.95
CA VAL A 72 3.37 6.90 6.89
C VAL A 72 1.93 7.01 6.39
N GLU A 73 1.52 8.16 5.85
CA GLU A 73 0.20 8.30 5.24
C GLU A 73 0.00 7.33 4.06
N GLY A 74 1.04 7.16 3.23
CA GLY A 74 1.07 6.12 2.21
C GLY A 74 0.89 4.72 2.78
N GLN A 75 1.54 4.41 3.92
CA GLN A 75 1.52 3.07 4.51
C GLN A 75 0.15 2.76 5.11
N ASN A 76 -0.49 3.76 5.70
CA ASN A 76 -1.84 3.63 6.25
C ASN A 76 -2.88 3.42 5.13
N LYS A 77 -2.83 4.21 4.05
CA LYS A 77 -3.75 4.05 2.91
C LYS A 77 -3.60 2.68 2.21
N THR A 78 -2.37 2.18 2.12
CA THR A 78 -2.10 0.86 1.52
C THR A 78 -2.48 -0.31 2.43
N THR A 79 -2.29 -0.18 3.74
CA THR A 79 -2.74 -1.21 4.70
C THR A 79 -4.26 -1.29 4.75
N MET A 80 -4.94 -0.14 4.73
CA MET A 80 -6.40 -0.07 4.65
C MET A 80 -6.94 -0.72 3.37
N ALA A 81 -6.20 -0.61 2.27
CA ALA A 81 -6.56 -1.26 1.01
C ALA A 81 -6.51 -2.80 1.08
N ILE A 82 -5.51 -3.35 1.76
CA ILE A 82 -5.42 -4.80 2.02
C ILE A 82 -6.58 -5.23 2.92
N LEU A 83 -6.81 -4.51 4.03
CA LEU A 83 -7.88 -4.83 4.97
C LEU A 83 -9.25 -4.83 4.29
N LEU A 84 -9.52 -3.85 3.41
CA LEU A 84 -10.76 -3.77 2.67
C LEU A 84 -10.97 -5.01 1.76
N ASN A 85 -9.91 -5.46 1.08
CA ASN A 85 -9.99 -6.68 0.27
C ASN A 85 -10.28 -7.92 1.14
N TRP A 86 -9.62 -8.05 2.29
CA TRP A 86 -9.92 -9.12 3.24
C TRP A 86 -11.34 -9.05 3.80
N CYS A 87 -11.87 -7.85 4.05
CA CYS A 87 -13.27 -7.66 4.45
C CYS A 87 -14.25 -8.10 3.36
N PHE A 88 -13.98 -7.76 2.09
CA PHE A 88 -14.81 -8.24 0.98
C PHE A 88 -14.73 -9.76 0.82
N PHE A 89 -13.54 -10.34 0.96
CA PHE A 89 -13.33 -11.78 0.88
C PHE A 89 -14.09 -12.53 1.98
N ILE A 90 -13.89 -12.14 3.25
CA ILE A 90 -14.57 -12.74 4.40
C ILE A 90 -16.08 -12.49 4.34
N GLY A 91 -16.49 -11.28 3.95
CA GLY A 91 -17.90 -10.92 3.77
C GLY A 91 -18.59 -11.78 2.71
N GLY A 92 -17.93 -12.02 1.57
CA GLY A 92 -18.44 -12.92 0.53
C GLY A 92 -18.61 -14.35 1.02
N ILE A 93 -17.64 -14.88 1.78
CA ILE A 93 -17.73 -16.22 2.39
C ILE A 93 -18.90 -16.29 3.36
N LEU A 94 -19.01 -15.33 4.27
CA LEU A 94 -20.10 -15.28 5.25
C LEU A 94 -21.47 -15.18 4.57
N LEU A 95 -21.60 -14.32 3.56
CA LEU A 95 -22.84 -14.17 2.80
C LEU A 95 -23.23 -15.49 2.12
N THR A 96 -22.27 -16.20 1.54
CA THR A 96 -22.47 -17.49 0.89
C THR A 96 -22.99 -18.54 1.90
N ILE A 97 -22.35 -18.64 3.06
CA ILE A 97 -22.74 -19.56 4.13
C ILE A 97 -24.15 -19.20 4.66
N MET A 98 -24.40 -17.91 4.92
CA MET A 98 -25.67 -17.45 5.49
C MET A 98 -26.85 -17.66 4.53
N ASN A 99 -26.65 -17.42 3.24
CA ASN A 99 -27.67 -17.66 2.22
C ASN A 99 -28.04 -19.15 2.14
N GLN A 100 -27.05 -20.04 2.25
CA GLN A 100 -27.27 -21.49 2.20
C GLN A 100 -27.92 -22.03 3.48
N MET A 101 -27.51 -21.56 4.65
CA MET A 101 -27.95 -22.15 5.93
C MET A 101 -29.31 -21.64 6.41
N PHE A 102 -29.67 -20.38 6.11
CA PHE A 102 -30.78 -19.73 6.80
C PHE A 102 -31.99 -19.39 5.91
N HIS A 103 -31.89 -19.55 4.58
CA HIS A 103 -32.99 -19.30 3.61
C HIS A 103 -33.80 -18.01 3.87
N PHE A 104 -33.19 -16.99 4.47
CA PHE A 104 -33.90 -15.74 4.77
C PHE A 104 -34.22 -15.02 3.45
N SER A 105 -35.48 -14.63 3.27
CA SER A 105 -35.96 -13.91 2.09
C SER A 105 -35.20 -12.62 1.81
N VAL A 106 -34.72 -11.94 2.85
CA VAL A 106 -33.88 -10.73 2.74
C VAL A 106 -32.49 -11.04 2.17
N LEU A 107 -31.86 -12.15 2.61
CA LEU A 107 -30.56 -12.57 2.09
C LEU A 107 -30.65 -13.00 0.63
N HIS A 108 -31.73 -13.68 0.27
CA HIS A 108 -31.98 -14.08 -1.12
C HIS A 108 -32.19 -12.87 -2.04
N GLN A 109 -32.91 -11.85 -1.60
CA GLN A 109 -33.04 -10.60 -2.35
C GLN A 109 -31.70 -9.87 -2.50
N ALA A 110 -30.91 -9.79 -1.43
CA ALA A 110 -29.56 -9.21 -1.49
C ALA A 110 -28.66 -10.00 -2.46
N TRP A 111 -28.79 -11.32 -2.50
CA TRP A 111 -28.06 -12.21 -3.41
C TRP A 111 -28.38 -11.94 -4.88
N ILE A 112 -29.67 -11.78 -5.23
CA ILE A 112 -30.10 -11.45 -6.61
C ILE A 112 -29.60 -10.06 -7.03
N VAL A 113 -29.65 -9.09 -6.12
CA VAL A 113 -29.12 -7.74 -6.41
C VAL A 113 -27.60 -7.82 -6.64
N LEU A 114 -26.89 -8.56 -5.80
CA LEU A 114 -25.44 -8.72 -5.89
C LEU A 114 -25.02 -9.42 -7.19
N GLU A 115 -25.78 -10.43 -7.63
CA GLU A 115 -25.60 -11.09 -8.92
C GLU A 115 -25.67 -10.07 -10.07
N ARG A 116 -26.70 -9.22 -10.05
CA ARG A 116 -26.94 -8.23 -11.10
C ARG A 116 -25.84 -7.17 -11.20
N ILE A 117 -25.27 -6.76 -10.07
CA ILE A 117 -24.23 -5.70 -10.01
C ILE A 117 -22.81 -6.27 -9.99
N SER A 118 -22.64 -7.59 -10.04
CA SER A 118 -21.34 -8.27 -9.92
C SER A 118 -20.30 -7.77 -10.94
N GLN A 119 -20.74 -7.49 -12.18
CA GLN A 119 -19.90 -6.92 -13.23
C GLN A 119 -19.50 -5.47 -12.93
N ASP A 120 -20.41 -4.66 -12.40
CA ASP A 120 -20.12 -3.28 -12.00
C ASP A 120 -19.14 -3.23 -10.83
N ILE A 121 -19.27 -4.16 -9.88
CA ILE A 121 -18.33 -4.33 -8.76
C ILE A 121 -16.93 -4.67 -9.31
N LEU A 122 -16.84 -5.59 -10.26
CA LEU A 122 -15.56 -5.97 -10.87
C LEU A 122 -14.90 -4.79 -11.59
N LEU A 123 -15.68 -3.99 -12.32
CA LEU A 123 -15.20 -2.78 -12.99
C LEU A 123 -14.71 -1.74 -11.96
N LEU A 124 -15.50 -1.44 -10.94
CA LEU A 124 -15.14 -0.50 -9.88
C LEU A 124 -13.87 -0.95 -9.15
N TYR A 125 -13.75 -2.25 -8.88
CA TYR A 125 -12.59 -2.84 -8.25
C TYR A 125 -11.32 -2.72 -9.12
N SER A 126 -11.48 -2.81 -10.45
CA SER A 126 -10.39 -2.56 -11.41
C SER A 126 -9.89 -1.12 -11.34
N VAL A 127 -10.82 -0.15 -11.29
CA VAL A 127 -10.51 1.27 -11.14
C VAL A 127 -9.82 1.54 -9.80
N TYR A 128 -10.29 0.91 -8.73
CA TYR A 128 -9.68 1.00 -7.41
C TYR A 128 -8.20 0.55 -7.42
N TRP A 129 -7.88 -0.58 -8.04
CA TRP A 129 -6.49 -1.05 -8.18
C TRP A 129 -5.61 -0.08 -8.97
N PHE A 130 -6.16 0.54 -10.01
CA PHE A 130 -5.47 1.59 -10.76
C PHE A 130 -5.16 2.80 -9.86
N PHE A 131 -6.14 3.33 -9.12
CA PHE A 131 -5.93 4.46 -8.20
C PHE A 131 -4.96 4.14 -7.08
N LEU A 132 -5.00 2.92 -6.54
CA LEU A 132 -4.06 2.46 -5.53
C LEU A 132 -2.64 2.46 -6.08
N GLY A 133 -2.43 1.89 -7.27
CA GLY A 133 -1.13 1.89 -7.93
C GLY A 133 -0.60 3.30 -8.18
N PHE A 134 -1.45 4.20 -8.68
CA PHE A 134 -1.13 5.61 -8.88
C PHE A 134 -0.72 6.32 -7.58
N THR A 135 -1.50 6.15 -6.52
CA THR A 135 -1.24 6.78 -5.21
C THR A 135 0.08 6.29 -4.62
N ILE A 136 0.38 5.00 -4.73
CA ILE A 136 1.65 4.43 -4.27
C ILE A 136 2.82 4.99 -5.11
N GLY A 137 2.64 5.09 -6.43
CA GLY A 137 3.65 5.68 -7.33
C GLY A 137 3.98 7.13 -6.97
N LYS A 138 2.95 7.92 -6.69
CA LYS A 138 3.07 9.32 -6.26
C LYS A 138 3.74 9.46 -4.89
N VAL A 139 3.36 8.65 -3.90
CA VAL A 139 3.80 8.81 -2.51
C VAL A 139 5.20 8.20 -2.26
N TYR A 140 5.49 7.04 -2.84
CA TYR A 140 6.74 6.31 -2.56
C TYR A 140 7.82 6.47 -3.63
N GLY A 141 7.46 7.06 -4.77
CA GLY A 141 8.38 7.25 -5.88
C GLY A 141 9.04 5.93 -6.33
N PRO A 142 10.25 5.99 -6.90
CA PRO A 142 10.98 4.82 -7.41
C PRO A 142 11.24 3.72 -6.37
N LYS A 143 11.35 4.10 -5.08
CA LYS A 143 11.61 3.18 -3.96
C LYS A 143 10.38 2.31 -3.62
N GLY A 144 9.18 2.71 -4.03
CA GLY A 144 7.92 2.00 -3.78
C GLY A 144 7.65 0.72 -4.60
N LYS A 145 8.50 0.41 -5.61
CA LYS A 145 8.27 -0.74 -6.53
C LYS A 145 8.14 -2.09 -5.81
N LYS A 146 8.96 -2.33 -4.78
CA LYS A 146 8.88 -3.58 -3.99
C LYS A 146 7.63 -3.61 -3.12
N CYS A 147 7.23 -2.46 -2.57
CA CYS A 147 6.06 -2.33 -1.71
C CYS A 147 4.76 -2.66 -2.46
N ILE A 148 4.54 -2.04 -3.63
CA ILE A 148 3.34 -2.33 -4.45
C ILE A 148 3.25 -3.80 -4.85
N SER A 149 4.38 -4.42 -5.22
CA SER A 149 4.38 -5.83 -5.62
C SER A 149 3.97 -6.74 -4.47
N GLN A 150 4.48 -6.49 -3.24
CA GLN A 150 4.10 -7.29 -2.07
C GLN A 150 2.64 -7.09 -1.67
N ILE A 151 2.16 -5.83 -1.68
CA ILE A 151 0.77 -5.49 -1.35
C ILE A 151 -0.19 -6.17 -2.32
N VAL A 152 0.02 -5.96 -3.62
CA VAL A 152 -0.83 -6.50 -4.68
C VAL A 152 -0.82 -8.04 -4.60
N ILE A 153 0.35 -8.67 -4.49
CA ILE A 153 0.42 -10.14 -4.40
C ILE A 153 -0.32 -10.68 -3.17
N ARG A 154 -0.09 -10.12 -1.97
CA ARG A 154 -0.76 -10.57 -0.73
C ARG A 154 -2.27 -10.40 -0.78
N ALA A 155 -2.75 -9.37 -1.48
CA ALA A 155 -4.17 -9.09 -1.66
C ALA A 155 -4.81 -9.99 -2.73
N LEU A 156 -4.10 -10.33 -3.81
CA LEU A 156 -4.62 -11.14 -4.91
C LEU A 156 -4.58 -12.65 -4.63
N ILE A 157 -3.60 -13.14 -3.87
CA ILE A 157 -3.43 -14.59 -3.60
C ILE A 157 -4.72 -15.24 -3.05
N PRO A 158 -5.38 -14.71 -2.01
CA PRO A 158 -6.60 -15.33 -1.46
C PRO A 158 -7.73 -15.41 -2.49
N ASN A 159 -7.93 -14.35 -3.29
CA ASN A 159 -8.93 -14.32 -4.37
C ASN A 159 -8.62 -15.34 -5.47
N LEU A 160 -7.35 -15.43 -5.91
CA LEU A 160 -6.94 -16.40 -6.92
C LEU A 160 -7.14 -17.84 -6.45
N LEU A 161 -6.76 -18.14 -5.21
CA LEU A 161 -6.96 -19.47 -4.62
C LEU A 161 -8.44 -19.84 -4.55
N LEU A 162 -9.31 -18.91 -4.14
CA LEU A 162 -10.76 -19.15 -4.10
C LEU A 162 -11.31 -19.44 -5.50
N MET A 163 -10.95 -18.65 -6.51
CA MET A 163 -11.42 -18.88 -7.89
C MET A 163 -10.96 -20.24 -8.42
N ILE A 164 -9.72 -20.66 -8.11
CA ILE A 164 -9.21 -22.00 -8.48
C ILE A 164 -10.01 -23.11 -7.77
N LEU A 165 -10.32 -22.96 -6.48
CA LEU A 165 -11.13 -23.91 -5.71
C LEU A 165 -12.56 -24.06 -6.26
N VAL A 166 -13.15 -22.95 -6.73
CA VAL A 166 -14.48 -22.97 -7.35
C VAL A 166 -14.44 -23.66 -8.72
N LEU A 167 -13.45 -23.33 -9.56
CA LEU A 167 -13.29 -23.95 -10.89
C LEU A 167 -12.93 -25.43 -10.84
N SER A 168 -12.20 -25.88 -9.81
CA SER A 168 -11.88 -27.29 -9.61
C SER A 168 -13.06 -28.13 -9.12
N ASN A 169 -14.25 -27.53 -8.97
CA ASN A 169 -15.45 -28.14 -8.36
C ASN A 169 -15.19 -28.73 -6.96
N MET A 170 -14.17 -28.25 -6.23
CA MET A 170 -14.00 -28.61 -4.81
C MET A 170 -15.13 -28.03 -3.94
N ILE A 171 -15.75 -26.94 -4.41
CA ILE A 171 -16.95 -26.35 -3.80
C ILE A 171 -18.16 -26.76 -4.67
N PRO A 172 -19.25 -27.29 -4.08
CA PRO A 172 -20.44 -27.67 -4.86
C PRO A 172 -21.12 -26.46 -5.50
N LYS A 173 -21.56 -26.61 -6.76
CA LYS A 173 -22.14 -25.52 -7.58
C LYS A 173 -23.33 -24.83 -6.94
N GLU A 174 -24.06 -25.55 -6.11
CA GLU A 174 -25.26 -25.08 -5.39
C GLU A 174 -24.95 -23.95 -4.41
N PHE A 175 -23.73 -23.88 -3.86
CA PHE A 175 -23.36 -22.86 -2.87
C PHE A 175 -23.19 -21.48 -3.49
N TYR A 176 -22.85 -21.40 -4.78
CA TYR A 176 -22.44 -20.15 -5.41
C TYR A 176 -23.22 -19.80 -6.68
N SER A 177 -24.01 -20.72 -7.21
CA SER A 177 -24.95 -20.44 -8.29
C SER A 177 -26.12 -19.58 -7.75
N PRO A 178 -26.60 -18.57 -8.49
CA PRO A 178 -26.14 -18.12 -9.82
C PRO A 178 -25.04 -17.04 -9.80
N LEU A 179 -24.66 -16.53 -8.62
CA LEU A 179 -23.73 -15.40 -8.44
C LEU A 179 -22.36 -15.59 -9.14
N LEU A 180 -21.84 -16.81 -9.13
CA LEU A 180 -20.52 -17.17 -9.66
C LEU A 180 -20.69 -18.15 -10.83
N ASP A 181 -21.29 -17.67 -11.92
CA ASP A 181 -21.30 -18.39 -13.18
C ASP A 181 -19.84 -18.67 -13.65
N PRO A 182 -19.55 -19.83 -14.28
CA PRO A 182 -18.20 -20.15 -14.74
C PRO A 182 -17.59 -19.07 -15.63
N ILE A 183 -18.39 -18.39 -16.45
CA ILE A 183 -17.92 -17.30 -17.30
C ILE A 183 -17.49 -16.11 -16.44
N PHE A 184 -18.28 -15.75 -15.42
CA PHE A 184 -17.96 -14.67 -14.50
C PHE A 184 -16.68 -14.95 -13.69
N ILE A 185 -16.48 -16.20 -13.24
CA ILE A 185 -15.25 -16.60 -12.53
C ILE A 185 -14.03 -16.48 -13.43
N ILE A 186 -14.13 -16.87 -14.71
CA ILE A 186 -13.04 -16.72 -15.68
C ILE A 186 -12.72 -15.23 -15.90
N LEU A 187 -13.74 -14.38 -16.05
CA LEU A 187 -13.54 -12.93 -16.17
C LEU A 187 -12.88 -12.34 -14.93
N CYS A 188 -13.34 -12.72 -13.73
CA CYS A 188 -12.72 -12.33 -12.47
C CYS A 188 -11.25 -12.78 -12.37
N MET A 189 -10.94 -13.99 -12.83
CA MET A 189 -9.57 -14.51 -12.84
C MET A 189 -8.66 -13.70 -13.77
N ILE A 190 -9.12 -13.43 -14.99
CA ILE A 190 -8.39 -12.60 -15.96
C ILE A 190 -8.17 -11.20 -15.39
N ALA A 191 -9.22 -10.57 -14.85
CA ALA A 191 -9.13 -9.25 -14.23
C ALA A 191 -8.14 -9.25 -13.05
N THR A 192 -8.18 -10.27 -12.19
CA THR A 192 -7.27 -10.43 -11.05
C THR A 192 -5.81 -10.54 -11.48
N ILE A 193 -5.53 -11.28 -12.56
CA ILE A 193 -4.19 -11.34 -13.17
C ILE A 193 -3.79 -9.98 -13.73
N LEU A 194 -4.72 -9.26 -14.37
CA LEU A 194 -4.50 -7.93 -14.95
C LEU A 194 -4.34 -6.82 -13.90
N PHE A 195 -4.83 -6.99 -12.67
CA PHE A 195 -4.65 -5.98 -11.62
C PHE A 195 -3.17 -5.73 -11.30
N TYR A 196 -2.30 -6.73 -11.40
CA TYR A 196 -0.86 -6.54 -11.21
C TYR A 196 -0.22 -5.63 -12.26
N PRO A 197 -0.32 -5.91 -13.58
CA PRO A 197 0.22 -5.01 -14.60
C PRO A 197 -0.47 -3.64 -14.61
N ILE A 198 -1.79 -3.57 -14.40
CA ILE A 198 -2.53 -2.30 -14.31
C ILE A 198 -1.98 -1.44 -13.16
N SER A 199 -1.84 -2.03 -11.96
CA SER A 199 -1.28 -1.34 -10.79
C SER A 199 0.16 -0.88 -11.03
N ARG A 200 0.97 -1.66 -11.77
CA ARG A 200 2.34 -1.27 -12.14
C ARG A 200 2.38 -0.11 -13.14
N VAL A 201 1.50 -0.10 -14.13
CA VAL A 201 1.39 1.01 -15.10
C VAL A 201 0.95 2.28 -14.37
N ALA A 202 -0.07 2.17 -13.52
CA ALA A 202 -0.55 3.29 -12.71
C ALA A 202 0.55 3.81 -11.76
N PHE A 203 1.34 2.92 -11.16
CA PHE A 203 2.49 3.27 -10.33
C PHE A 203 3.56 4.04 -11.10
N ASN A 204 3.94 3.58 -12.30
CA ASN A 204 4.89 4.31 -13.13
C ASN A 204 4.33 5.69 -13.54
N TYR A 205 3.03 5.76 -13.85
CA TYR A 205 2.36 7.02 -14.17
C TYR A 205 2.35 7.98 -12.97
N GLY A 206 2.11 7.46 -11.76
CA GLY A 206 2.19 8.21 -10.50
C GLY A 206 3.59 8.71 -10.18
N ILE A 207 4.65 8.01 -10.57
CA ILE A 207 6.04 8.51 -10.45
C ILE A 207 6.28 9.71 -11.39
N VAL A 208 5.79 9.63 -12.63
CA VAL A 208 6.09 10.63 -13.66
C VAL A 208 5.24 11.89 -13.54
N HIS A 209 3.96 11.76 -13.17
CA HIS A 209 2.99 12.88 -13.11
C HIS A 209 2.57 13.25 -11.68
N GLY A 210 3.16 12.60 -10.67
CA GLY A 210 2.84 12.86 -9.26
C GLY A 210 3.71 13.91 -8.58
N LEU A 211 4.72 14.46 -9.30
CA LEU A 211 5.55 15.60 -8.91
C LEU A 211 4.83 16.92 -9.16
#